data_AF-A0A7C6F987-F1
#
_entry.id   AF-A0A7C6F987-F1
#
_cell.length_a   1.000
_cell.length_b   1.000
_cell.length_c   1.000
_cell.angle_alpha   90.00
_cell.angle_beta   90.00
_cell.angle_gamma   90.00
#
_symmetry.space_group_name_H-M   'P 1'
#
loop_
_entity.id
_entity.type
_entity.pdbx_description
1 polymer ?
#
loop_
_entity_poly.entity_id
_entity_poly.type
_entity_poly.pdbx_seq_one_letter_code
_entity_poly.pdbx_strand_id
1 'polypeptide(L)' 'GDGYAMIYTPTGRPLEIALEKLPFSEISASWFDPRTGKQSEIGTFTNKAPRIFDPPGEEQQGNDWVLVLEQAR' A
#
# COMPACT_ATOMS: atom_id res chain seq x y z
N GLY A 1 -10.91 6.21 -2.58
CA GLY A 1 -11.75 7.35 -2.16
C GLY A 1 -11.16 8.62 -2.71
N ASP A 2 -11.65 9.76 -2.26
CA ASP A 2 -11.09 11.06 -2.62
C ASP A 2 -9.81 11.29 -1.80
N GLY A 3 -8.65 11.11 -2.46
CA GLY A 3 -7.33 11.37 -1.89
C GLY A 3 -6.66 10.21 -1.15
N TYR A 4 -7.32 9.04 -1.01
CA TYR A 4 -6.68 7.87 -0.41
C TYR A 4 -7.29 6.53 -0.86
N ALA A 5 -6.51 5.46 -0.73
CA ALA A 5 -6.91 4.06 -0.89
C ALA A 5 -6.23 3.20 0.18
N MET A 6 -6.95 2.22 0.71
CA MET A 6 -6.45 1.24 1.68
C MET A 6 -6.71 -0.16 1.15
N ILE A 7 -5.69 -1.01 1.13
CA ILE A 7 -5.76 -2.37 0.61
C ILE A 7 -5.27 -3.33 1.70
N TYR A 8 -6.13 -4.23 2.16
CA TYR A 8 -5.80 -5.21 3.19
C TYR A 8 -5.33 -6.53 2.56
N THR A 9 -4.25 -7.09 3.09
CA THR A 9 -3.73 -8.43 2.75
C THR A 9 -3.57 -9.27 4.03
N PRO A 10 -4.34 -10.36 4.20
CA PRO A 10 -4.28 -11.20 5.40
C PRO A 10 -3.12 -12.21 5.40
N THR A 11 -2.43 -12.36 4.27
CA THR A 11 -1.40 -13.39 4.10
C THR A 11 -0.01 -12.84 3.82
N GLY A 12 0.16 -11.52 3.70
CA GLY A 12 1.44 -10.95 3.26
C GLY A 12 1.76 -11.25 1.79
N ARG A 13 0.76 -11.57 0.97
CA ARG A 13 0.97 -11.78 -0.47
C ARG A 13 1.29 -10.43 -1.15
N PRO A 14 2.26 -10.38 -2.09
CA PRO A 14 2.53 -9.18 -2.88
C PRO A 14 1.30 -8.66 -3.62
N LEU A 15 1.13 -7.34 -3.63
CA LEU A 15 0.01 -6.66 -4.26
C LEU A 15 0.47 -5.92 -5.51
N GLU A 16 -0.11 -6.25 -6.66
CA GLU A 16 0.07 -5.46 -7.88
C GLU A 16 -1.06 -4.42 -7.99
N ILE A 17 -0.70 -3.15 -7.90
CA ILE A 17 -1.64 -2.03 -7.92
C ILE A 17 -1.41 -1.18 -9.18
N ALA A 18 -2.47 -1.05 -9.99
CA ALA A 18 -2.55 -0.15 -11.12
C ALA A 18 -2.68 1.31 -10.65
N LEU A 19 -1.54 1.95 -10.32
CA LEU A 19 -1.50 3.31 -9.76
C LEU A 19 -2.13 4.35 -10.70
N GLU A 20 -2.08 4.12 -12.02
CA GLU A 20 -2.67 4.97 -13.05
C GLU A 20 -4.20 5.10 -12.98
N LYS A 21 -4.86 4.22 -12.22
CA LYS A 21 -6.30 4.30 -11.95
C LYS A 21 -6.63 5.21 -10.76
N LEU A 22 -5.63 5.66 -10.01
CA LEU A 22 -5.84 6.59 -8.89
C LEU A 22 -6.01 8.03 -9.42
N PRO A 23 -6.94 8.81 -8.86
CA PRO A 23 -7.27 10.15 -9.36
C PRO A 23 -6.22 11.23 -9.04
N PHE A 24 -5.13 10.87 -8.35
CA PHE A 24 -4.05 11.77 -7.93
C PHE A 24 -2.71 11.37 -8.56
N SER A 25 -1.93 12.37 -8.97
CA SER A 25 -0.70 12.19 -9.75
C SER A 25 0.50 11.70 -8.94
N GLU A 26 0.54 12.07 -7.67
CA GLU A 26 1.62 11.76 -6.74
C GLU A 26 1.06 11.06 -5.50
N ILE A 27 1.66 9.92 -5.17
CA ILE A 27 1.11 8.92 -4.27
C ILE A 27 2.14 8.63 -3.19
N SER A 28 1.85 8.97 -1.95
CA SER A 28 2.59 8.46 -0.80
C SER A 28 2.10 7.06 -0.47
N ALA A 29 3.00 6.10 -0.30
CA ALA A 29 2.66 4.73 0.05
C ALA A 29 3.32 4.32 1.37
N SER A 30 2.56 3.60 2.19
CA SER A 30 3.02 3.07 3.47
C SER A 30 2.33 1.75 3.82
N TRP A 31 3.00 0.93 4.62
CA TRP A 31 2.43 -0.26 5.24
C TRP A 31 1.95 0.07 6.64
N PHE A 32 0.71 -0.27 6.96
CA PHE A 32 0.16 -0.23 8.31
C PHE A 32 0.00 -1.66 8.84
N ASP A 33 0.55 -1.91 10.03
CA ASP A 33 0.43 -3.16 10.76
C ASP A 33 -0.79 -3.09 11.70
N PRO A 34 -1.93 -3.73 11.37
CA PRO A 34 -3.10 -3.72 12.24
C PRO A 34 -2.89 -4.44 13.57
N ARG A 35 -1.85 -5.27 13.69
CA ARG A 35 -1.53 -6.03 14.92
C ARG A 35 -0.85 -5.15 15.96
N THR A 36 -0.10 -4.15 15.52
CA THR A 36 0.70 -3.27 16.41
C THR A 36 0.32 -1.79 16.32
N GLY A 37 -0.47 -1.40 15.32
CA GLY A 37 -0.80 0.00 15.02
C GLY A 37 0.36 0.79 14.42
N LYS A 38 1.46 0.14 14.03
CA LYS A 38 2.63 0.81 13.46
C LYS A 38 2.46 1.06 11.97
N GLN A 39 3.04 2.17 11.51
CA GLN A 39 3.10 2.53 10.10
C GLN A 39 4.56 2.60 9.64
N SER A 40 4.84 2.09 8.46
CA SER A 40 6.16 2.06 7.82
C SER A 40 6.07 2.66 6.43
N GLU A 41 6.77 3.76 6.21
CA GLU A 41 6.79 4.44 4.91
C GLU A 41 7.53 3.60 3.86
N ILE A 42 6.98 3.54 2.65
CA ILE A 42 7.59 2.89 1.49
C ILE A 42 8.23 3.96 0.60
N GLY A 43 7.55 5.09 0.43
CA GLY A 43 8.00 6.26 -0.33
C GLY A 43 6.91 6.85 -1.22
N THR A 44 7.31 7.78 -2.08
CA THR A 44 6.40 8.50 -2.99
C THR A 44 6.57 8.03 -4.43
N PHE A 45 5.45 7.92 -5.15
CA PHE A 45 5.38 7.40 -6.51
C PHE A 45 4.53 8.30 -7.41
N THR A 46 4.85 8.33 -8.70
CA THR A 46 3.96 8.92 -9.70
C THR A 46 2.98 7.87 -10.22
N ASN A 47 1.76 8.28 -10.53
CA ASN A 47 0.67 7.40 -10.97
C ASN A 47 0.80 6.91 -12.43
N LYS A 48 2.02 6.65 -12.93
CA LYS A 48 2.26 6.41 -14.36
C LYS A 48 2.19 4.94 -14.78
N ALA A 49 2.36 4.02 -13.84
CA ALA A 49 2.43 2.59 -14.14
C ALA A 49 2.01 1.75 -12.94
N PRO A 50 1.60 0.49 -13.18
CA PRO A 50 1.40 -0.48 -12.12
C PRO A 50 2.66 -0.68 -11.28
N ARG A 51 2.46 -1.00 -10.00
CA ARG A 51 3.55 -1.26 -9.06
C ARG A 51 3.22 -2.44 -8.16
N ILE A 52 4.23 -3.26 -7.92
CA ILE A 52 4.17 -4.33 -6.93
C ILE A 52 4.60 -3.76 -5.58
N PHE A 53 3.77 -4.00 -4.57
CA PHE A 53 4.05 -3.71 -3.17
C PHE A 53 4.17 -5.04 -2.42
N ASP A 54 5.35 -5.28 -1.87
CA ASP A 54 5.67 -6.47 -1.09
C ASP A 54 5.60 -6.13 0.41
N PRO A 55 4.67 -6.72 1.18
CA PRO A 55 4.55 -6.45 2.61
C PRO A 55 5.68 -7.13 3.40
N PRO A 56 6.05 -6.61 4.59
CA PRO A 56 7.09 -7.23 5.40
C PRO A 56 6.75 -8.65 5.88
N GLY A 57 7.74 -9.53 5.85
CA GLY A 57 7.62 -10.92 6.31
C GLY A 57 7.39 -11.91 5.16
N GLU A 58 7.16 -13.18 5.51
CA GLU A 58 6.86 -14.23 4.51
C GLU A 58 5.35 -14.32 4.23
N GLU A 59 5.00 -14.85 3.06
CA GLU A 59 3.60 -15.12 2.71
C GLU A 59 3.07 -16.29 3.54
N GLN A 60 2.25 -15.99 4.55
CA GLN A 60 1.63 -16.96 5.43
C GLN A 60 0.35 -16.41 6.05
N GLN A 61 -0.58 -17.29 6.40
CA GLN A 61 -1.81 -16.90 7.10
C GLN A 61 -1.49 -16.15 8.41
N GLY A 62 -2.11 -14.97 8.61
CA GLY A 62 -1.87 -14.12 9.77
C GLY A 62 -0.71 -13.12 9.62
N ASN A 63 -0.09 -13.04 8.43
CA ASN A 63 0.78 -11.93 8.09
C ASN A 63 -0.03 -10.73 7.59
N ASP A 64 -0.78 -10.12 8.50
CA ASP A 64 -1.72 -9.04 8.20
C ASP A 64 -1.02 -7.70 7.92
N TRP A 65 -1.35 -7.09 6.80
CA TRP A 65 -0.90 -5.74 6.43
C TRP A 65 -1.99 -4.96 5.72
N VAL A 66 -1.96 -3.63 5.89
CA VAL A 66 -2.76 -2.70 5.11
C VAL A 66 -1.82 -1.79 4.33
N LEU A 67 -1.89 -1.86 2.99
CA LEU A 67 -1.25 -0.88 2.12
C LEU A 67 -2.09 0.39 2.14
N VAL A 68 -1.49 1.49 2.56
CA VAL A 68 -2.12 2.81 2.57
C VAL A 68 -1.48 3.64 1.45
N LEU A 69 -2.31 4.09 0.51
CA LEU A 69 -1.94 4.95 -0.60
C LEU A 69 -2.68 6.28 -0.44
N GLU A 70 -1.96 7.37 -0.33
CA GLU A 70 -2.51 8.71 -0.12
C GLU A 70 -1.99 9.67 -1.17
N GLN A 71 -2.76 10.71 -1.47
CA GLN A 71 -2.27 11.82 -2.26
C GLN A 71 -1.09 12.48 -1.54
N ALA A 72 0.07 12.54 -2.20
CA ALA A 72 1.20 13.31 -1.69
C ALA A 72 0.83 14.81 -1.69
N ARG A 73 1.24 15.52 -0.64
CA ARG A 73 1.01 16.96 -0.48
C ARG A 73 2.17 17.77 -1.01
#